data_AF-A0A1Y6D5T4-F1
#
_entry.id   AF-A0A1Y6D5T4-F1
#
_cell.length_a   1.000
_cell.length_b   1.000
_cell.length_c   1.000
_cell.angle_alpha   90.00
_cell.angle_beta   90.00
_cell.angle_gamma   90.00
#
_symmetry.space_group_name_H-M   'P 1'
#
loop_
_entity.id
_entity.type
_entity.pdbx_description
1 polymer ?
#
loop_
_entity_poly.entity_id
_entity_poly.type
_entity_poly.pdbx_seq_one_letter_code
_entity_poly.pdbx_strand_id
1 'polypeptide(L)'
;MKQKLINLLLYKDIHIPRPHVFADLPLKSTAAPVELTEITLKINELLPQLSDFISQFHNIILTNNINVITDGGGNMSLDVPGNMSDTDAEKFSRRISIIDRLITTRGQEINDLLQKGLEIEGKLKKENVNYTSQILDKVNEFNRLNASYKH
;
A
#
# COMPACT_ATOMS: atom_id res chain seq x y z
N MET A 1 -87.22 -13.07 13.22
CA MET A 1 -86.35 -12.28 12.31
C MET A 1 -84.92 -12.75 12.49
N LYS A 2 -84.31 -13.33 11.44
CA LYS A 2 -82.94 -13.86 11.45
C LYS A 2 -81.99 -12.76 10.95
N GLN A 3 -81.05 -12.32 11.78
CA GLN A 3 -79.88 -11.57 11.32
C GLN A 3 -78.69 -12.52 11.26
N LYS A 4 -78.25 -12.83 10.03
CA LYS A 4 -77.02 -13.53 9.70
C LYS A 4 -75.86 -12.59 9.99
N LEU A 5 -75.00 -12.93 10.96
CA LEU A 5 -73.65 -12.39 11.03
C LEU A 5 -72.75 -13.26 10.13
N ILE A 6 -72.15 -12.60 9.15
CA ILE A 6 -71.25 -13.18 8.16
C ILE A 6 -69.93 -13.50 8.87
N ASN A 7 -69.51 -14.76 8.81
CA ASN A 7 -68.16 -15.20 9.21
C ASN A 7 -67.13 -14.48 8.32
N LEU A 8 -66.42 -13.50 8.89
CA LEU A 8 -65.18 -12.99 8.29
C LEU A 8 -64.07 -13.96 8.70
N LEU A 9 -63.68 -14.82 7.76
CA LEU A 9 -62.54 -15.72 7.88
C LEU A 9 -61.30 -14.91 8.30
N LEU A 10 -60.82 -15.17 9.52
CA LEU A 10 -59.46 -14.83 9.92
C LEU A 10 -58.53 -15.51 8.92
N TYR A 11 -57.80 -14.71 8.14
CA TYR A 11 -56.58 -15.15 7.49
C TYR A 11 -55.61 -15.56 8.61
N LYS A 12 -55.61 -16.85 8.93
CA LYS A 12 -54.55 -17.49 9.71
C LYS A 12 -53.25 -17.26 8.96
N ASP A 13 -52.27 -16.73 9.67
CA ASP A 13 -50.91 -16.45 9.20
C ASP A 13 -50.39 -17.59 8.33
N ILE A 14 -50.24 -17.30 7.03
CA ILE A 14 -49.59 -18.22 6.09
C ILE A 14 -48.11 -18.19 6.42
N HIS A 15 -47.65 -19.17 7.21
CA HIS A 15 -46.24 -19.34 7.47
C HIS A 15 -45.58 -19.91 6.20
N ILE A 16 -45.01 -19.03 5.38
CA ILE A 16 -44.21 -19.40 4.21
C ILE A 16 -42.86 -19.93 4.73
N PRO A 17 -42.54 -21.23 4.59
CA PRO A 17 -41.27 -21.76 5.01
C PRO A 17 -40.17 -21.14 4.16
N ARG A 18 -39.20 -20.47 4.80
CA ARG A 18 -38.03 -19.89 4.11
C ARG A 18 -37.01 -21.02 3.85
N PRO A 19 -36.73 -21.37 2.59
CA PRO A 19 -35.95 -22.57 2.25
C PRO A 19 -34.43 -22.40 2.42
N HIS A 20 -33.95 -21.20 2.73
CA HIS A 20 -32.51 -20.89 2.74
C HIS A 20 -32.02 -20.52 4.13
N VAL A 21 -31.09 -21.33 4.65
CA VAL A 21 -30.43 -21.20 5.96
C VAL A 21 -29.71 -19.85 6.14
N PHE A 22 -29.47 -19.12 5.04
CA PHE A 22 -28.75 -17.85 5.01
C PHE A 22 -29.66 -16.61 5.05
N ALA A 23 -30.99 -16.77 5.01
CA ALA A 23 -31.92 -15.64 4.89
C ALA A 23 -31.88 -14.67 6.08
N ASP A 24 -31.47 -15.13 7.26
CA ASP A 24 -31.40 -14.34 8.49
C ASP A 24 -29.96 -14.03 8.93
N LEU A 25 -28.96 -14.41 8.11
CA LEU A 25 -27.58 -14.00 8.41
C LEU A 25 -27.38 -12.54 8.01
N PRO A 26 -26.84 -11.70 8.90
CA PRO A 26 -26.49 -10.34 8.53
C PRO A 26 -25.48 -10.38 7.38
N LEU A 27 -25.76 -9.61 6.32
CA LEU A 27 -24.83 -9.39 5.21
C LEU A 27 -23.56 -8.74 5.78
N LYS A 28 -22.51 -9.54 6.03
CA LYS A 28 -21.19 -9.00 6.33
C LYS A 28 -20.58 -8.51 5.02
N SER A 29 -20.75 -7.22 4.72
CA SER A 29 -19.95 -6.56 3.70
C SER A 29 -18.50 -6.56 4.19
N THR A 30 -17.66 -7.40 3.59
CA THR A 30 -16.25 -7.48 3.95
C THR A 30 -15.50 -6.33 3.27
N ALA A 31 -15.70 -5.11 3.75
CA ALA A 31 -15.00 -3.93 3.24
C ALA A 31 -13.48 -4.03 3.44
N ALA A 32 -13.04 -4.67 4.53
CA ALA A 32 -11.62 -4.84 4.88
C ALA A 32 -10.81 -5.65 3.83
N PRO A 33 -11.27 -6.83 3.34
CA PRO A 33 -10.61 -7.52 2.24
C PRO A 33 -10.51 -6.74 0.93
N VAL A 34 -11.52 -5.91 0.61
CA VAL A 34 -11.51 -5.08 -0.61
C VAL A 34 -10.46 -3.97 -0.47
N GLU A 35 -10.47 -3.25 0.64
CA GLU A 35 -9.49 -2.19 0.93
C GLU A 35 -8.06 -2.73 0.95
N LEU A 36 -7.83 -3.92 1.51
CA LEU A 36 -6.53 -4.56 1.50
C LEU A 36 -6.05 -4.93 0.09
N THR A 37 -6.98 -5.36 -0.77
CA THR A 37 -6.68 -5.67 -2.18
C THR A 37 -6.24 -4.40 -2.91
N GLU A 38 -6.95 -3.29 -2.73
CA GLU A 38 -6.60 -1.99 -3.34
C GLU A 38 -5.23 -1.49 -2.86
N ILE A 39 -4.95 -1.57 -1.56
CA ILE A 39 -3.64 -1.24 -0.99
C ILE A 39 -2.54 -2.08 -1.63
N THR A 40 -2.76 -3.39 -1.74
CA THR A 40 -1.78 -4.32 -2.31
C THR A 40 -1.51 -4.02 -3.78
N LEU A 41 -2.56 -3.74 -4.57
CA LEU A 41 -2.43 -3.33 -5.96
C LEU A 41 -1.64 -2.03 -6.10
N LYS A 42 -1.91 -1.04 -5.25
CA LYS A 42 -1.16 0.21 -5.28
C LYS A 42 0.31 0.00 -4.94
N ILE A 43 0.61 -0.78 -3.90
CA ILE A 43 2.01 -1.10 -3.54
C ILE A 43 2.73 -1.82 -4.70
N ASN A 44 2.05 -2.73 -5.40
CA ASN A 44 2.62 -3.41 -6.58
C ASN A 44 2.93 -2.44 -7.75
N GLU A 45 2.20 -1.34 -7.87
CA GLU A 45 2.50 -0.28 -8.85
C GLU A 45 3.69 0.58 -8.40
N LEU A 46 3.81 0.83 -7.08
CA LEU A 46 4.76 1.78 -6.52
C LEU A 46 6.16 1.19 -6.28
N LEU A 47 6.27 -0.08 -5.89
CA LEU A 47 7.57 -0.73 -5.62
C LEU A 47 8.49 -0.72 -6.85
N PRO A 48 8.03 -1.05 -8.07
CA PRO A 48 8.88 -0.95 -9.27
C PRO A 48 9.34 0.49 -9.54
N GLN A 49 8.50 1.50 -9.29
CA GLN A 49 8.87 2.90 -9.48
C GLN A 49 9.98 3.31 -8.49
N LEU A 50 9.87 2.89 -7.22
CA LEU A 50 10.91 3.12 -6.22
C LEU A 50 12.23 2.47 -6.65
N SER A 51 12.17 1.21 -7.11
CA SER A 51 13.36 0.49 -7.60
C SER A 51 14.02 1.20 -8.79
N ASP A 52 13.22 1.74 -9.72
CA ASP A 52 13.74 2.46 -10.87
C ASP A 52 14.43 3.77 -10.47
N PHE A 53 13.83 4.55 -9.56
CA PHE A 53 14.47 5.76 -9.05
C PHE A 53 15.79 5.47 -8.33
N ILE A 54 15.84 4.45 -7.49
CA ILE A 54 17.07 4.01 -6.81
C ILE A 54 18.13 3.60 -7.85
N SER A 55 17.74 2.87 -8.89
CA SER A 55 18.65 2.46 -9.95
C SER A 55 19.19 3.66 -10.74
N GLN A 56 18.34 4.63 -11.07
CA GLN A 56 18.76 5.87 -11.72
C GLN A 56 19.74 6.67 -10.86
N PHE A 57 19.49 6.75 -9.55
CA PHE A 57 20.37 7.40 -8.59
C PHE A 57 21.77 6.77 -8.60
N HIS A 58 21.86 5.45 -8.39
CA HIS A 58 23.12 4.73 -8.41
C HIS A 58 23.84 4.83 -9.77
N ASN A 59 23.10 4.75 -10.87
CA ASN A 59 23.69 4.84 -12.19
C ASN A 59 24.35 6.20 -12.45
N ILE A 60 23.76 7.30 -11.97
CA ILE A 60 24.38 8.63 -12.10
C ILE A 60 25.68 8.69 -11.31
N ILE A 61 25.67 8.18 -10.07
CA ILE A 61 26.82 8.18 -9.16
C ILE A 61 27.97 7.36 -9.76
N LEU A 62 27.69 6.11 -10.12
CA LEU A 62 28.68 5.16 -10.64
C LEU A 62 29.25 5.60 -11.99
N THR A 63 28.39 6.04 -12.92
CA THR A 63 28.83 6.41 -14.28
C THR A 63 29.70 7.65 -14.29
N ASN A 64 29.50 8.58 -13.35
CA ASN A 64 30.21 9.86 -13.31
C ASN A 64 31.27 9.94 -12.21
N ASN A 65 31.54 8.82 -11.52
CA ASN A 65 32.48 8.74 -10.41
C ASN A 65 32.22 9.81 -9.33
N ILE A 66 30.94 10.06 -9.06
CA ILE A 66 30.49 11.00 -8.01
C ILE A 66 30.41 10.19 -6.72
N ASN A 67 30.85 10.76 -5.61
CA ASN A 67 30.62 10.21 -4.29
C ASN A 67 29.54 11.05 -3.58
N VAL A 68 28.60 10.38 -2.93
CA VAL A 68 27.52 11.02 -2.19
C VAL A 68 27.79 10.87 -0.71
N ILE A 69 27.74 11.97 0.03
CA ILE A 69 27.99 12.00 1.46
C ILE A 69 26.76 12.60 2.13
N THR A 70 26.13 11.81 3.00
CA THR A 70 24.97 12.23 3.76
C THR A 70 25.35 12.50 5.21
N ASP A 71 24.96 13.68 5.72
CA ASP A 71 25.20 14.03 7.11
C ASP A 71 24.19 13.36 8.06
N GLY A 72 24.40 13.52 9.38
CA GLY A 72 23.49 12.95 10.39
C GLY A 72 22.07 13.54 10.38
N GLY A 73 21.85 14.65 9.68
CA GLY A 73 20.54 15.26 9.46
C GLY A 73 19.86 14.83 8.16
N GLY A 74 20.51 13.99 7.35
CA GLY A 74 20.01 13.55 6.05
C GLY A 74 20.26 14.56 4.92
N ASN A 75 21.09 15.59 5.13
CA ASN A 75 21.48 16.49 4.05
C ASN A 75 22.56 15.83 3.19
N MET A 76 22.36 15.90 1.89
CA MET A 76 23.25 15.31 0.90
C MET A 76 24.28 16.33 0.41
N SER A 77 25.53 15.90 0.33
CA SER A 77 26.63 16.62 -0.32
C SER A 77 27.30 15.72 -1.34
N LEU A 78 27.86 16.32 -2.39
CA LEU A 78 28.48 15.60 -3.50
C LEU A 78 29.96 15.93 -3.57
N ASP A 79 30.76 14.88 -3.62
CA ASP A 79 32.17 14.95 -3.97
C ASP A 79 32.32 14.48 -5.42
N VAL A 80 32.86 15.36 -6.26
CA VAL A 80 32.95 15.15 -7.71
C VAL A 80 34.42 15.07 -8.14
N PRO A 81 34.73 14.36 -9.23
CA PRO A 81 36.09 14.31 -9.76
C PRO A 81 36.64 15.71 -10.05
N GLY A 82 37.91 15.95 -9.71
CA GLY A 82 38.54 17.28 -9.88
C GLY A 82 38.69 17.76 -11.33
N ASN A 83 38.42 16.92 -12.32
CA ASN A 83 38.37 17.26 -13.74
C ASN A 83 36.94 17.56 -14.26
N MET A 84 35.91 17.44 -13.41
CA MET A 84 34.54 17.77 -13.76
C MET A 84 34.37 19.29 -13.79
N SER A 85 33.66 19.80 -14.81
CA SER A 85 33.34 21.22 -14.87
C SER A 85 32.29 21.59 -13.81
N ASP A 86 32.33 22.84 -13.31
CA ASP A 86 31.32 23.33 -12.36
C ASP A 86 29.90 23.20 -12.92
N THR A 87 29.72 23.41 -14.23
CA THR A 87 28.42 23.27 -14.90
C THR A 87 27.91 21.83 -14.88
N ASP A 88 28.78 20.85 -15.13
CA ASP A 88 28.41 19.44 -15.07
C ASP A 88 28.14 19.01 -13.62
N ALA A 89 28.97 19.45 -12.68
CA ALA A 89 28.80 19.19 -11.25
C ALA A 89 27.45 19.72 -10.75
N GLU A 90 27.08 20.95 -11.12
CA GLU A 90 25.79 21.55 -10.76
C GLU A 90 24.62 20.78 -11.41
N LYS A 91 24.76 20.37 -12.67
CA LYS A 91 23.75 19.59 -13.38
C LYS A 91 23.51 18.24 -12.70
N PHE A 92 24.57 17.51 -12.34
CA PHE A 92 24.45 16.25 -11.63
C PHE A 92 23.89 16.46 -10.23
N SER A 93 24.32 17.50 -9.52
CA SER A 93 23.78 17.88 -8.22
C SER A 93 22.27 18.07 -8.25
N ARG A 94 21.77 18.89 -9.18
CA ARG A 94 20.32 19.10 -9.34
C ARG A 94 19.59 17.79 -9.66
N ARG A 95 20.13 16.96 -10.54
CA ARG A 95 19.50 15.70 -10.95
C ARG A 95 19.44 14.70 -9.80
N ILE A 96 20.52 14.55 -9.05
CA ILE A 96 20.60 13.68 -7.88
C ILE A 96 19.59 14.13 -6.82
N SER A 97 19.54 15.43 -6.50
CA SER A 97 18.58 15.96 -5.52
C SER A 97 17.11 15.77 -5.93
N ILE A 98 16.79 15.85 -7.23
CA ILE A 98 15.44 15.56 -7.72
C ILE A 98 15.11 14.08 -7.51
N ILE A 99 16.04 13.18 -7.86
CA ILE A 99 15.82 11.73 -7.72
C ILE A 99 15.73 11.34 -6.24
N ASP A 100 16.57 11.89 -5.36
CA ASP A 100 16.48 11.69 -3.91
C ASP A 100 15.08 12.08 -3.38
N ARG A 101 14.56 13.25 -3.80
CA ARG A 101 13.20 13.66 -3.44
C ARG A 101 12.14 12.68 -3.95
N LEU A 102 12.30 12.13 -5.15
CA LEU A 102 11.37 11.14 -5.71
C LEU A 102 11.42 9.82 -4.92
N ILE A 103 12.63 9.36 -4.54
CA ILE A 103 12.84 8.15 -3.74
C ILE A 103 12.20 8.32 -2.36
N THR A 104 12.51 9.42 -1.66
CA THR A 104 11.97 9.70 -0.32
C THR A 104 10.44 9.83 -0.35
N THR A 105 9.89 10.59 -1.31
CA THR A 105 8.43 10.75 -1.47
C THR A 105 7.74 9.41 -1.74
N ARG A 106 8.27 8.63 -2.68
CA ARG A 106 7.69 7.32 -3.04
C ARG A 106 7.84 6.31 -1.90
N GLY A 107 8.97 6.35 -1.20
CA GLY A 107 9.22 5.51 -0.04
C GLY A 107 8.23 5.79 1.10
N GLN A 108 7.94 7.06 1.37
CA GLN A 108 6.93 7.45 2.36
C GLN A 108 5.54 6.95 1.99
N GLU A 109 5.10 7.14 0.73
CA GLU A 109 3.78 6.68 0.28
C GLU A 109 3.62 5.16 0.38
N ILE A 110 4.66 4.40 0.02
CA ILE A 110 4.67 2.95 0.18
C ILE A 110 4.60 2.59 1.67
N ASN A 111 5.39 3.24 2.53
CA ASN A 111 5.37 2.96 3.96
C ASN A 111 3.98 3.22 4.57
N ASP A 112 3.32 4.33 4.20
CA ASP A 112 1.98 4.66 4.70
C ASP A 112 0.95 3.59 4.28
N LEU A 113 1.01 3.12 3.03
CA LEU A 113 0.16 2.03 2.54
C LEU A 113 0.45 0.70 3.25
N LEU A 114 1.72 0.39 3.51
CA LEU A 114 2.13 -0.81 4.24
C LEU A 114 1.61 -0.79 5.69
N GLN A 115 1.74 0.34 6.40
CA GLN A 115 1.20 0.49 7.76
C GLN A 115 -0.31 0.27 7.77
N LYS A 116 -1.04 0.97 6.89
CA LYS A 116 -2.48 0.84 6.77
C LYS A 116 -2.91 -0.60 6.48
N GLY A 117 -2.19 -1.27 5.58
CA GLY A 117 -2.50 -2.64 5.22
C GLY A 117 -2.16 -3.65 6.32
N LEU A 118 -1.07 -3.47 7.07
CA LEU A 118 -0.75 -4.27 8.26
C LEU A 118 -1.82 -4.14 9.35
N GLU A 119 -2.39 -2.95 9.54
CA GLU A 119 -3.50 -2.74 10.47
C GLU A 119 -4.75 -3.52 10.06
N ILE A 120 -5.08 -3.53 8.76
CA ILE A 120 -6.22 -4.29 8.23
C ILE A 120 -5.97 -5.79 8.39
N GLU A 121 -4.79 -6.30 8.04
CA GLU A 121 -4.44 -7.70 8.24
C GLU A 121 -4.47 -8.11 9.72
N GLY A 122 -4.05 -7.22 10.62
CA GLY A 122 -4.12 -7.44 12.06
C GLY A 122 -5.56 -7.64 12.54
N LYS A 123 -6.54 -6.96 11.94
CA LYS A 123 -7.97 -7.17 12.23
C LYS A 123 -8.46 -8.49 11.63
N LEU A 124 -8.11 -8.78 10.39
CA LEU A 124 -8.50 -10.02 9.70
C LEU A 124 -7.98 -11.28 10.41
N LYS A 125 -6.74 -11.27 10.91
CA LYS A 125 -6.16 -12.39 11.67
C LYS A 125 -6.88 -12.66 12.99
N LYS A 126 -7.44 -11.62 13.63
CA LYS A 126 -8.26 -11.79 14.85
C LYS A 126 -9.59 -12.48 14.54
N GLU A 127 -10.15 -12.24 13.36
CA GLU A 127 -11.40 -12.84 12.91
C GLU A 127 -11.20 -14.23 12.28
N ASN A 128 -10.03 -14.49 11.69
CA ASN A 128 -9.65 -15.75 11.06
C ASN A 128 -8.17 -16.07 11.32
N VAL A 129 -7.92 -17.03 12.22
CA VAL A 129 -6.56 -17.47 12.61
C VAL A 129 -5.77 -18.05 11.43
N ASN A 130 -6.44 -18.60 10.42
CA ASN A 130 -5.81 -19.19 9.23
C ASN A 130 -5.59 -18.16 8.10
N TYR A 131 -5.79 -16.87 8.38
CA TYR A 131 -5.56 -15.82 7.38
C TYR A 131 -4.08 -15.74 6.97
N THR A 132 -3.82 -15.91 5.67
CA THR A 132 -2.48 -15.79 5.08
C THR A 132 -2.21 -14.34 4.69
N SER A 133 -1.06 -13.80 5.11
CA SER A 133 -0.67 -12.42 4.80
C SER A 133 -0.40 -12.23 3.31
N GLN A 134 -0.89 -11.13 2.77
CA GLN A 134 -0.66 -10.65 1.40
C GLN A 134 0.34 -9.47 1.38
N ILE A 135 0.55 -8.82 2.52
CA ILE A 135 1.43 -7.64 2.64
C ILE A 135 2.86 -7.97 3.07
N LEU A 136 3.09 -9.08 3.76
CA LEU A 136 4.41 -9.39 4.31
C LEU A 136 5.52 -9.39 3.25
N ASP A 137 5.27 -9.97 2.08
CA ASP A 137 6.25 -9.98 0.98
C ASP A 137 6.54 -8.56 0.47
N LYS A 138 5.54 -7.67 0.51
CA LYS A 138 5.71 -6.27 0.11
C LYS A 138 6.51 -5.47 1.12
N VAL A 139 6.33 -5.74 2.42
CA VAL A 139 7.17 -5.18 3.48
C VAL A 139 8.63 -5.60 3.28
N ASN A 140 8.86 -6.88 3.02
CA ASN A 140 10.21 -7.40 2.81
C ASN A 140 10.88 -6.76 1.59
N GLU A 141 10.16 -6.65 0.48
CA GLU A 141 10.66 -6.01 -0.72
C GLU A 141 10.94 -4.51 -0.53
N PHE A 142 10.04 -3.79 0.14
CA PHE A 142 10.26 -2.39 0.50
C PHE A 142 11.52 -2.20 1.35
N ASN A 143 11.69 -3.03 2.39
CA ASN A 143 12.87 -2.99 3.26
C ASN A 143 14.16 -3.28 2.48
N ARG A 144 14.12 -4.22 1.55
CA ARG A 144 15.24 -4.53 0.66
C ARG A 144 15.62 -3.33 -0.20
N LEU A 145 14.64 -2.68 -0.84
CA LEU A 145 14.86 -1.50 -1.66
C LEU A 145 15.39 -0.32 -0.83
N ASN A 146 14.79 -0.05 0.32
CA ASN A 146 15.21 1.03 1.21
C ASN A 146 16.64 0.80 1.74
N ALA A 147 17.00 -0.44 2.05
CA ALA A 147 18.37 -0.78 2.43
C ALA A 147 19.37 -0.58 1.28
N SER A 148 18.96 -0.85 0.03
CA SER A 148 19.83 -0.65 -1.14
C SER A 148 20.09 0.81 -1.47
N TYR A 149 19.21 1.74 -1.04
CA TYR A 149 19.37 3.17 -1.29
C TYR A 149 20.36 3.87 -0.33
N LYS A 150 20.76 3.20 0.76
CA LYS A 150 21.66 3.82 1.75
C LYS A 150 22.99 4.22 1.10
N HIS A 151 23.35 5.48 1.27
CA HIS A 151 24.53 6.15 0.72
C HIS A 151 25.21 6.97 1.82
#